data_AF-A0A7V4I843-F1
#
_entry.id   AF-A0A7V4I843-F1
#
_cell.length_a   1.000
_cell.length_b   1.000
_cell.length_c   1.000
_cell.angle_alpha   90.00
_cell.angle_beta   90.00
_cell.angle_gamma   90.00
#
_symmetry.space_group_name_H-M   'P 1'
#
loop_
_entity.id
_entity.type
_entity.pdbx_description
1 polymer ?
#
loop_
_entity_poly.entity_id
_entity_poly.type
_entity_poly.pdbx_seq_one_letter_code
_entity_poly.pdbx_strand_id
1 'polypeptide(L)'
;MKQKSSEGQVLSKTSLLKRLEQYATDKMKAFALIQYQHESKKKIFGLPFLSINLGFDKPEGRMRHAKGVIAIGAKATGIVALGTFIARGLFTLAPICLGGFTISVFSFGIICVSCFGIGIISVSALAIGYLAVGVVAIGYKSVGIFALGESVTAITGFGKFKDLMYPL
;
A
#
# COMPACT_ATOMS: atom_id res chain seq x y z
N MET A 1 23.61 39.31 -31.40
CA MET A 1 24.26 39.09 -30.08
C MET A 1 23.37 38.41 -29.01
N LYS A 2 22.07 38.14 -29.23
CA LYS A 2 21.17 37.55 -28.20
C LYS A 2 21.21 36.03 -28.02
N GLN A 3 21.69 35.25 -29.01
CA GLN A 3 21.65 33.77 -28.94
C GLN A 3 22.73 33.15 -28.04
N LYS A 4 23.92 33.76 -27.95
CA LYS A 4 25.06 33.22 -27.18
C LYS A 4 24.85 33.26 -25.65
N SER A 5 23.94 34.11 -25.18
CA SER A 5 23.60 34.25 -23.75
C SER A 5 22.60 33.19 -23.29
N SER A 6 21.68 32.77 -24.18
CA SER A 6 20.70 31.72 -23.90
C SER A 6 21.32 30.33 -23.86
N GLU A 7 22.26 30.00 -24.76
CA GLU A 7 22.94 28.70 -24.78
C GLU A 7 23.80 28.47 -23.53
N GLY A 8 24.46 29.51 -23.01
CA GLY A 8 25.25 29.44 -21.78
C GLY A 8 24.41 29.19 -20.52
N GLN A 9 23.21 29.76 -20.45
CA GLN A 9 22.28 29.47 -19.35
C GLN A 9 21.71 28.04 -19.43
N VAL A 10 21.44 27.54 -20.64
CA VAL A 10 20.94 26.17 -20.85
C VAL A 10 22.01 25.13 -20.51
N LEU A 11 23.28 25.38 -20.85
CA LEU A 11 24.40 24.51 -20.44
C LEU A 11 24.63 24.49 -18.92
N SER A 12 24.45 25.63 -18.25
CA SER A 12 24.57 25.70 -16.78
C SER A 12 23.46 24.91 -16.09
N LYS A 13 22.19 25.07 -16.52
CA LYS A 13 21.05 24.32 -15.97
C LYS A 13 21.19 22.81 -16.17
N THR A 14 21.62 22.35 -17.34
CA THR A 14 21.82 20.92 -17.61
C THR A 14 22.95 20.32 -16.76
N SER A 15 24.00 21.09 -16.47
CA SER A 15 25.08 20.66 -15.57
C SER A 15 24.60 20.53 -14.12
N LEU A 16 23.71 21.41 -13.67
CA LEU A 16 23.10 21.35 -12.33
C LEU A 16 22.12 20.19 -12.20
N LEU A 17 21.30 19.95 -13.23
CA LEU A 17 20.40 18.79 -13.26
C LEU A 17 21.18 17.48 -13.20
N LYS A 18 22.27 17.34 -13.96
CA LYS A 18 23.13 16.15 -13.87
C LYS A 18 23.72 15.94 -12.47
N ARG A 19 24.14 17.02 -11.79
CA ARG A 19 24.64 16.95 -10.40
C ARG A 19 23.54 16.56 -9.42
N LEU A 20 22.32 17.08 -9.59
CA LEU A 20 21.16 16.73 -8.77
C LEU A 20 20.74 15.27 -8.97
N GLU A 21 20.73 14.78 -10.20
CA GLU A 21 20.47 13.37 -10.51
C GLU A 21 21.52 12.47 -9.90
N GLN A 22 22.81 12.80 -10.00
CA GLN A 22 23.88 12.05 -9.34
C GLN A 22 23.72 12.05 -7.83
N TYR A 23 23.44 13.20 -7.22
CA TYR A 23 23.27 13.31 -5.77
C TYR A 23 22.06 12.53 -5.26
N ALA A 24 20.93 12.61 -5.98
CA ALA A 24 19.73 11.82 -5.68
C ALA A 24 20.02 10.32 -5.84
N THR A 25 20.72 9.92 -6.90
CA THR A 25 21.08 8.51 -7.14
C THR A 25 22.01 7.97 -6.06
N ASP A 26 22.98 8.75 -5.61
CA ASP A 26 23.92 8.34 -4.55
C ASP A 26 23.23 8.26 -3.19
N LYS A 27 22.35 9.22 -2.86
CA LYS A 27 21.50 9.15 -1.65
C LYS A 27 20.56 7.94 -1.70
N MET A 28 19.94 7.66 -2.85
CA MET A 28 19.07 6.50 -3.06
C MET A 28 19.85 5.19 -2.94
N LYS A 29 21.06 5.10 -3.47
CA LYS A 29 21.97 3.96 -3.29
C LYS A 29 22.38 3.79 -1.83
N ALA A 30 22.73 4.87 -1.15
CA ALA A 30 23.06 4.84 0.27
C ALA A 30 21.88 4.33 1.10
N PHE A 31 20.65 4.78 0.79
CA PHE A 31 19.44 4.29 1.44
C PHE A 31 19.15 2.82 1.13
N ALA A 32 19.36 2.38 -0.12
CA ALA A 32 19.19 0.99 -0.54
C ALA A 32 20.25 0.04 0.08
N LEU A 33 21.42 0.56 0.45
CA LEU A 33 22.48 -0.20 1.10
C LEU A 33 22.32 -0.35 2.62
N ILE A 34 21.34 0.33 3.24
CA ILE A 34 21.03 0.12 4.67
C ILE A 34 20.39 -1.27 4.81
N GLN A 35 21.23 -2.25 5.11
CA GLN A 35 20.85 -3.62 5.42
C GLN A 35 20.73 -3.74 6.93
N TYR A 36 19.52 -3.65 7.47
CA TYR A 36 19.26 -3.83 8.89
C TYR A 36 18.48 -5.13 9.09
N GLN A 37 19.19 -6.13 9.60
CA GLN A 37 18.65 -7.42 9.98
C GLN A 37 18.76 -7.58 11.49
N HIS A 38 17.61 -7.60 12.16
CA HIS A 38 17.53 -7.83 13.60
C HIS A 38 16.43 -8.84 13.91
N GLU A 39 16.82 -9.98 14.46
CA GLU A 39 15.91 -11.00 14.98
C GLU A 39 15.99 -11.02 16.50
N SER A 40 14.84 -10.92 17.16
CA SER A 40 14.79 -10.95 18.62
C SER A 40 14.92 -12.37 19.18
N LYS A 41 15.58 -12.51 20.34
CA LYS A 41 15.85 -13.79 21.02
C LYS A 41 14.60 -14.46 21.60
N LYS A 42 13.50 -13.72 21.84
CA LYS A 42 12.25 -14.32 22.34
C LYS A 42 11.56 -15.05 21.19
N LYS A 43 11.39 -16.37 21.34
CA LYS A 43 10.60 -17.21 20.44
C LYS A 43 9.31 -17.59 21.14
N ILE A 44 8.17 -17.39 20.50
CA ILE A 44 6.88 -17.91 20.97
C ILE A 44 6.39 -18.88 19.90
N PHE A 45 6.02 -20.09 20.30
CA PHE A 45 5.56 -21.15 19.38
C PHE A 45 6.57 -21.55 18.29
N GLY A 46 7.88 -21.41 18.55
CA GLY A 46 8.94 -21.73 17.58
C GLY A 46 9.18 -20.65 16.52
N LEU A 47 8.44 -19.54 16.54
CA LEU A 47 8.62 -18.37 15.68
C LEU A 47 9.24 -17.20 16.47
N PRO A 48 10.15 -16.40 15.87
CA PRO A 48 10.70 -15.23 16.52
C PRO A 48 9.60 -14.19 16.78
N PHE A 49 9.58 -13.62 17.98
CA PHE A 49 8.56 -12.64 18.39
C PHE A 49 8.64 -11.35 17.56
N LEU A 50 9.85 -10.99 17.13
CA LEU A 50 10.13 -9.82 16.31
C LEU A 50 11.18 -10.19 15.26
N SER A 51 10.81 -10.08 13.99
CA SER A 51 11.72 -10.21 12.85
C SER A 51 11.72 -8.90 12.07
N ILE A 52 12.84 -8.16 12.11
CA ILE A 52 13.04 -6.93 11.35
C ILE A 52 14.06 -7.24 10.25
N ASN A 53 13.59 -7.21 9.00
CA ASN A 53 14.40 -7.36 7.80
C ASN A 53 14.15 -6.15 6.89
N LEU A 54 14.83 -5.04 7.20
CA LEU A 54 14.85 -3.84 6.37
C LEU A 54 16.06 -3.95 5.44
N GLY A 55 15.81 -4.41 4.21
CA GLY A 55 16.85 -4.54 3.20
C GLY A 55 16.33 -5.20 1.93
N PHE A 56 16.77 -4.71 0.78
CA PHE A 56 16.70 -5.42 -0.49
C PHE A 56 18.00 -6.21 -0.61
N ASP A 57 17.94 -7.51 -0.87
CA ASP A 57 19.20 -8.23 -1.14
C ASP A 57 19.89 -7.61 -2.36
N LYS A 58 21.24 -7.61 -2.31
CA LYS A 58 22.18 -7.33 -3.41
C LYS A 58 21.80 -8.16 -4.68
N PRO A 59 22.40 -7.92 -5.87
CA PRO A 59 21.76 -7.93 -7.21
C PRO A 59 21.17 -9.26 -7.72
N GLU A 60 21.07 -10.30 -6.90
CA GLU A 60 20.42 -11.59 -7.19
C GLU A 60 18.88 -11.55 -7.08
N GLY A 61 18.29 -10.42 -6.66
CA GLY A 61 16.85 -10.17 -6.82
C GLY A 61 15.92 -11.00 -5.92
N ARG A 62 16.43 -11.68 -4.88
CA ARG A 62 15.60 -12.46 -3.95
C ARG A 62 15.01 -11.55 -2.85
N MET A 63 13.69 -11.46 -2.80
CA MET A 63 13.00 -10.74 -1.72
C MET A 63 13.11 -11.52 -0.40
N ARG A 64 13.81 -10.95 0.59
CA ARG A 64 13.88 -11.50 1.94
C ARG A 64 12.52 -11.49 2.61
N HIS A 65 12.18 -12.61 3.26
CA HIS A 65 10.86 -12.83 3.83
C HIS A 65 10.94 -12.85 5.36
N ALA A 66 10.34 -11.86 6.01
CA ALA A 66 10.26 -11.76 7.46
C ALA A 66 9.06 -12.56 7.97
N LYS A 67 9.28 -13.54 8.85
CA LYS A 67 8.24 -14.34 9.51
C LYS A 67 8.33 -14.19 11.02
N GLY A 68 7.26 -13.75 11.66
CA GLY A 68 7.21 -13.61 13.13
C GLY A 68 5.86 -13.14 13.63
N VAL A 69 5.73 -12.93 14.94
CA VAL A 69 4.52 -12.29 15.51
C VAL A 69 4.45 -10.83 15.05
N ILE A 70 5.57 -10.11 15.17
CA ILE A 70 5.80 -8.78 14.59
C ILE A 70 6.84 -8.92 13.47
N ALA A 71 6.41 -8.73 12.22
CA ALA A 71 7.26 -8.85 11.04
C ALA A 71 7.41 -7.50 10.34
N ILE A 72 8.63 -7.01 10.17
CA ILE A 72 8.94 -5.76 9.45
C ILE A 72 9.87 -6.09 8.29
N GLY A 73 9.52 -5.75 7.05
CA GLY A 73 10.43 -5.90 5.91
C GLY A 73 9.80 -5.77 4.53
N ALA A 74 10.55 -6.12 3.48
CA ALA A 74 10.04 -6.05 2.10
C ALA A 74 8.84 -6.98 1.85
N LYS A 75 8.97 -8.22 2.34
CA LYS A 75 7.90 -9.21 2.37
C LYS A 75 7.70 -9.68 3.80
N ALA A 76 6.60 -9.27 4.45
CA ALA A 76 6.34 -9.55 5.86
C ALA A 76 5.18 -10.55 6.01
N THR A 77 5.31 -11.52 6.92
CA THR A 77 4.23 -12.45 7.28
C THR A 77 4.16 -12.66 8.79
N GLY A 78 3.02 -12.34 9.40
CA GLY A 78 2.88 -12.38 10.85
C GLY A 78 1.49 -12.01 11.37
N ILE A 79 1.36 -11.85 12.69
CA ILE A 79 0.13 -11.29 13.28
C ILE A 79 0.10 -9.79 13.01
N VAL A 80 1.20 -9.09 13.29
CA VAL A 80 1.43 -7.69 12.94
C VAL A 80 2.52 -7.65 11.87
N ALA A 81 2.19 -7.24 10.65
CA ALA A 81 3.12 -7.24 9.52
C ALA A 81 3.22 -5.85 8.88
N LEU A 82 4.41 -5.25 8.97
CA LEU A 82 4.79 -4.00 8.35
C LEU A 82 5.62 -4.29 7.10
N GLY A 83 4.96 -4.29 5.96
CA GLY A 83 5.57 -4.59 4.66
C GLY A 83 5.88 -3.31 3.88
N THR A 84 7.07 -3.19 3.28
CA THR A 84 7.30 -2.09 2.33
C THR A 84 6.69 -2.37 0.95
N PHE A 85 6.52 -3.64 0.57
CA PHE A 85 5.82 -4.05 -0.66
C PHE A 85 4.62 -4.93 -0.37
N ILE A 86 4.86 -6.11 0.21
CA ILE A 86 3.86 -7.15 0.39
C ILE A 86 3.81 -7.56 1.87
N ALA A 87 2.64 -7.49 2.47
CA ALA A 87 2.40 -7.97 3.83
C ALA A 87 1.25 -8.99 3.86
N ARG A 88 1.43 -10.02 4.70
CA ARG A 88 0.41 -11.05 4.97
C ARG A 88 0.21 -11.22 6.47
N GLY A 89 -1.02 -11.16 6.97
CA GLY A 89 -1.21 -11.27 8.42
C GLY A 89 -2.59 -10.91 8.96
N LEU A 90 -2.71 -10.81 10.28
CA LEU A 90 -3.96 -10.35 10.91
C LEU A 90 -4.07 -8.82 10.84
N PHE A 91 -2.99 -8.11 11.12
CA PHE A 91 -2.89 -6.65 11.07
C PHE A 91 -1.73 -6.28 10.15
N THR A 92 -2.03 -5.72 8.98
CA THR A 92 -1.00 -5.46 7.95
C THR A 92 -1.01 -4.02 7.47
N LEU A 93 0.18 -3.43 7.37
CA LEU A 93 0.43 -2.13 6.75
C LEU A 93 1.45 -2.31 5.62
N ALA A 94 1.01 -2.17 4.36
CA ALA A 94 1.85 -2.24 3.16
C ALA A 94 1.06 -1.74 1.94
N PRO A 95 1.70 -1.42 0.79
CA PRO A 95 0.98 -1.11 -0.44
C PRO A 95 0.07 -2.26 -0.93
N ILE A 96 0.53 -3.51 -0.79
CA ILE A 96 -0.21 -4.74 -1.14
C ILE A 96 -0.35 -5.60 0.12
N CYS A 97 -1.59 -5.78 0.57
CA CYS A 97 -1.90 -6.54 1.78
C CYS A 97 -2.84 -7.73 1.51
N LEU A 98 -2.59 -8.84 2.22
CA LEU A 98 -3.52 -9.95 2.36
C LEU A 98 -3.69 -10.28 3.84
N GLY A 99 -4.87 -10.08 4.41
CA GLY A 99 -5.01 -10.25 5.84
C GLY A 99 -6.40 -10.14 6.43
N GLY A 100 -6.49 -10.10 7.76
CA GLY A 100 -7.75 -9.86 8.46
C GLY A 100 -8.13 -8.38 8.41
N PHE A 101 -7.32 -7.54 9.05
CA PHE A 101 -7.42 -6.09 9.11
C PHE A 101 -6.25 -5.45 8.36
N THR A 102 -6.55 -4.61 7.38
CA THR A 102 -5.54 -4.13 6.43
C THR A 102 -5.69 -2.63 6.15
N ILE A 103 -4.56 -1.91 6.07
CA ILE A 103 -4.51 -0.53 5.58
C ILE A 103 -3.48 -0.47 4.44
N SER A 104 -3.95 -0.22 3.21
CA SER A 104 -3.11 -0.36 2.01
C SER A 104 -3.64 0.39 0.79
N VAL A 105 -2.93 0.33 -0.35
CA VAL A 105 -3.48 0.79 -1.64
C VAL A 105 -4.32 -0.32 -2.27
N PHE A 106 -3.80 -1.55 -2.29
CA PHE A 106 -4.48 -2.77 -2.71
C PHE A 106 -4.64 -3.72 -1.51
N SER A 107 -5.87 -4.14 -1.25
CA SER A 107 -6.20 -4.95 -0.07
C SER A 107 -7.13 -6.11 -0.38
N PHE A 108 -6.82 -7.26 0.21
CA PHE A 108 -7.69 -8.42 0.27
C PHE A 108 -7.81 -8.87 1.73
N GLY A 109 -9.02 -8.86 2.28
CA GLY A 109 -9.19 -9.22 3.69
C GLY A 109 -10.60 -9.25 4.23
N ILE A 110 -10.74 -9.30 5.55
CA ILE A 110 -12.05 -9.25 6.22
C ILE A 110 -12.48 -7.80 6.38
N ILE A 111 -11.61 -6.97 6.95
CA ILE A 111 -11.80 -5.54 7.18
C ILE A 111 -10.68 -4.80 6.47
N CYS A 112 -11.04 -4.00 5.46
CA CYS A 112 -10.08 -3.34 4.59
C CYS A 112 -10.29 -1.83 4.60
N VAL A 113 -9.21 -1.06 4.74
CA VAL A 113 -9.19 0.37 4.45
C VAL A 113 -8.16 0.65 3.35
N SER A 114 -8.63 0.97 2.15
CA SER A 114 -7.72 1.08 0.99
C SER A 114 -8.24 1.95 -0.16
N CYS A 115 -7.47 2.08 -1.25
CA CYS A 115 -7.98 2.64 -2.49
C CYS A 115 -8.78 1.58 -3.28
N PHE A 116 -8.23 0.37 -3.37
CA PHE A 116 -8.86 -0.80 -3.96
C PHE A 116 -8.95 -1.91 -2.90
N GLY A 117 -10.17 -2.32 -2.56
CA GLY A 117 -10.42 -3.24 -1.47
C GLY A 117 -11.43 -4.33 -1.85
N ILE A 118 -11.06 -5.58 -1.60
CA ILE A 118 -11.95 -6.73 -1.66
C ILE A 118 -12.01 -7.35 -0.26
N GLY A 119 -13.20 -7.42 0.34
CA GLY A 119 -13.37 -8.01 1.66
C GLY A 119 -14.81 -8.16 2.13
N ILE A 120 -15.00 -8.53 3.40
CA ILE A 120 -16.35 -8.60 3.98
C ILE A 120 -16.84 -7.18 4.30
N ILE A 121 -16.00 -6.40 4.99
CA ILE A 121 -16.19 -4.99 5.28
C ILE A 121 -15.07 -4.24 4.55
N SER A 122 -15.42 -3.44 3.55
CA SER A 122 -14.44 -2.69 2.75
C SER A 122 -14.78 -1.21 2.77
N VAL A 123 -13.86 -0.40 3.27
CA VAL A 123 -13.89 1.06 3.18
C VAL A 123 -12.81 1.48 2.18
N SER A 124 -13.21 1.70 0.94
CA SER A 124 -12.25 1.99 -0.13
C SER A 124 -12.84 2.76 -1.30
N ALA A 125 -12.02 3.44 -2.10
CA ALA A 125 -12.51 4.18 -3.27
C ALA A 125 -13.24 3.26 -4.25
N LEU A 126 -12.65 2.10 -4.57
CA LEU A 126 -13.34 0.95 -5.14
C LEU A 126 -13.48 -0.12 -4.04
N ALA A 127 -14.70 -0.35 -3.58
CA ALA A 127 -15.02 -1.30 -2.52
C ALA A 127 -15.86 -2.46 -3.07
N ILE A 128 -15.37 -3.68 -2.86
CA ILE A 128 -16.11 -4.91 -3.19
C ILE A 128 -16.25 -5.72 -1.91
N GLY A 129 -17.49 -6.01 -1.49
CA GLY A 129 -17.71 -6.79 -0.28
C GLY A 129 -19.14 -7.01 0.16
N TYR A 130 -19.34 -7.54 1.37
CA TYR A 130 -20.69 -7.63 1.94
C TYR A 130 -21.17 -6.25 2.37
N LEU A 131 -20.33 -5.51 3.09
CA LEU A 131 -20.51 -4.12 3.46
C LEU A 131 -19.43 -3.28 2.75
N ALA A 132 -19.83 -2.56 1.70
CA ALA A 132 -18.94 -1.78 0.86
C ALA A 132 -19.23 -0.29 1.02
N VAL A 133 -18.21 0.49 1.40
CA VAL A 133 -18.29 1.95 1.55
C VAL A 133 -17.21 2.59 0.68
N GLY A 134 -17.61 3.43 -0.27
CA GLY A 134 -16.67 3.95 -1.26
C GLY A 134 -17.22 4.96 -2.25
N VAL A 135 -16.38 5.37 -3.21
CA VAL A 135 -16.86 6.11 -4.38
C VAL A 135 -17.66 5.17 -5.28
N VAL A 136 -17.09 3.99 -5.52
CA VAL A 136 -17.73 2.87 -6.21
C VAL A 136 -17.82 1.70 -5.24
N ALA A 137 -19.03 1.34 -4.84
CA ALA A 137 -19.30 0.28 -3.87
C ALA A 137 -20.12 -0.85 -4.49
N ILE A 138 -19.59 -2.07 -4.49
CA ILE A 138 -20.26 -3.27 -5.02
C ILE A 138 -20.40 -4.27 -3.88
N GLY A 139 -21.63 -4.60 -3.51
CA GLY A 139 -21.85 -5.43 -2.34
C GLY A 139 -23.30 -5.69 -1.98
N TYR A 140 -23.54 -6.33 -0.83
CA TYR A 140 -24.90 -6.55 -0.35
C TYR A 140 -25.49 -5.26 0.22
N LYS A 141 -24.75 -4.65 1.16
CA LYS A 141 -24.97 -3.29 1.68
C LYS A 141 -23.89 -2.37 1.11
N SER A 142 -24.30 -1.44 0.25
CA SER A 142 -23.37 -0.56 -0.46
C SER A 142 -23.69 0.91 -0.20
N VAL A 143 -22.69 1.68 0.22
CA VAL A 143 -22.80 3.13 0.49
C VAL A 143 -21.77 3.88 -0.36
N GLY A 144 -22.20 4.84 -1.17
CA GLY A 144 -21.26 5.57 -2.01
C GLY A 144 -21.85 6.57 -2.99
N ILE A 145 -21.05 7.03 -3.95
CA ILE A 145 -21.55 7.85 -5.07
C ILE A 145 -22.17 6.96 -6.12
N PHE A 146 -21.44 5.91 -6.50
CA PHE A 146 -21.90 4.83 -7.35
C PHE A 146 -21.99 3.53 -6.55
N ALA A 147 -23.17 2.92 -6.45
CA ALA A 147 -23.32 1.70 -5.68
C ALA A 147 -24.21 0.65 -6.35
N LEU A 148 -23.79 -0.61 -6.23
CA LEU A 148 -24.48 -1.79 -6.73
C LEU A 148 -24.72 -2.75 -5.57
N GLY A 149 -25.95 -3.21 -5.37
CA GLY A 149 -26.27 -4.12 -4.27
C GLY A 149 -27.75 -4.37 -4.00
N GLU A 150 -28.08 -5.13 -2.95
CA GLU A 150 -29.48 -5.32 -2.55
C GLU A 150 -29.99 -4.11 -1.76
N SER A 151 -29.21 -3.63 -0.80
CA SER A 151 -29.47 -2.39 -0.05
C SER A 151 -28.44 -1.33 -0.42
N VAL A 152 -28.88 -0.30 -1.14
CA VAL A 152 -28.01 0.73 -1.70
C VAL A 152 -28.37 2.11 -1.16
N THR A 153 -27.37 2.80 -0.60
CA THR A 153 -27.44 4.20 -0.21
C THR A 153 -26.42 4.99 -1.04
N ALA A 154 -26.86 5.55 -2.15
CA ALA A 154 -25.98 6.28 -3.07
C ALA A 154 -26.70 7.32 -3.92
N ILE A 155 -25.93 8.24 -4.51
CA ILE A 155 -26.46 9.23 -5.47
C ILE A 155 -26.94 8.52 -6.74
N THR A 156 -26.09 7.65 -7.29
CA THR A 156 -26.37 6.87 -8.49
C THR A 156 -26.15 5.39 -8.16
N GLY A 157 -27.16 4.53 -8.34
CA GLY A 157 -26.99 3.12 -8.02
C GLY A 157 -28.10 2.22 -8.51
N PHE A 158 -27.78 0.94 -8.65
CA PHE A 158 -28.73 -0.12 -9.01
C PHE A 158 -28.83 -1.11 -7.85
N GLY A 159 -30.05 -1.25 -7.32
CA GLY A 159 -30.36 -2.19 -6.25
C GLY A 159 -31.85 -2.33 -6.01
N LYS A 160 -32.25 -3.40 -5.31
CA LYS A 160 -33.67 -3.67 -5.01
C LYS A 160 -34.23 -2.67 -3.99
N PHE A 161 -33.46 -2.31 -2.97
CA PHE A 161 -33.80 -1.31 -1.96
C PHE A 161 -32.90 -0.09 -2.16
N LYS A 162 -33.52 1.04 -2.51
CA LYS A 162 -32.83 2.27 -2.89
C LYS A 162 -33.26 3.40 -1.97
N ASP A 163 -32.44 3.67 -0.95
CA ASP A 163 -32.61 4.84 -0.09
C ASP A 163 -31.88 6.00 -0.76
N LEU A 164 -32.59 6.70 -1.64
CA LEU A 164 -32.08 7.86 -2.36
C LEU A 164 -32.07 9.06 -1.41
N MET A 165 -30.88 9.55 -1.06
CA MET A 165 -30.72 10.72 -0.18
C MET A 165 -31.31 12.01 -0.77
N TYR A 166 -31.58 12.04 -2.08
CA TYR A 166 -32.40 13.05 -2.73
C TYR A 166 -33.54 12.37 -3.49
N PRO A 167 -34.79 12.42 -3.01
CA PRO A 167 -35.93 12.10 -3.86
C PRO A 167 -36.02 13.18 -4.95
N LEU A 168 -35.88 12.77 -6.21
CA LEU A 168 -36.25 13.61 -7.37
C LEU A 168 -37.77 13.70 -7.48
#